data_AF-A0A6J1D7C9-F1
#
_entry.id   AF-A0A6J1D7C9-F1
#
_cell.length_a   1.000
_cell.length_b   1.000
_cell.length_c   1.000
_cell.angle_alpha   90.00
_cell.angle_beta   90.00
_cell.angle_gamma   90.00
#
_symmetry.space_group_name_H-M   'P 1'
#
loop_
_entity.id
_entity.type
_entity.pdbx_description
1 polymer ?
#
loop_
_entity_poly.entity_id
_entity_poly.type
_entity_poly.pdbx_seq_one_letter_code
_entity_poly.pdbx_strand_id
1 'polypeptide(L)'
;AAASLKSILLKELVDGLSFIPLIMGSKNLKTLKIIRCQGNWDELFKVFSHGNAMTSLMEVHIERIQVSDYGVSAISNCLNLEILHLIKVWDCSNVGLSCIAEHCKKLRKLHIDGWRINRIGDEGLMAIAKQCLDLQELVLIGVNPTCLSLSSLASNCVNLERLALCGSRVGDEEIACIAAKCKSLKKLCIKGCPISNIGIESLAWGCPNLAKIKVKKCRGVTGEIREWLVEKRRSLSVNWDVEEIDHLDASSSDAGSAREAVPELGQVETGVEAPVGGDGRLTMLKTRLGVLAGRSLMACTFGRWSSNSTDSSSSL
;
A
#
# COMPACT_ATOMS: atom_id res chain seq x y z
N ALA A 1 -25.56 15.41 -20.77
CA ALA A 1 -24.15 14.94 -20.72
C ALA A 1 -23.84 14.14 -19.45
N ALA A 2 -24.11 14.65 -18.24
CA ALA A 2 -23.73 13.94 -17.00
C ALA A 2 -24.44 12.58 -16.79
N ALA A 3 -25.73 12.47 -17.13
CA ALA A 3 -26.49 11.24 -16.90
C ALA A 3 -26.00 10.00 -17.69
N SER A 4 -25.18 10.18 -18.74
CA SER A 4 -24.63 9.07 -19.55
C SER A 4 -23.22 8.64 -19.12
N LEU A 5 -22.57 9.38 -18.21
CA LEU A 5 -21.20 9.07 -17.78
C LEU A 5 -21.18 7.78 -16.96
N LYS A 6 -20.33 6.84 -17.39
CA LYS A 6 -20.09 5.55 -16.70
C LYS A 6 -18.74 5.50 -16.00
N SER A 7 -17.80 6.36 -16.39
CA SER A 7 -16.46 6.41 -15.80
C SER A 7 -16.00 7.85 -15.67
N ILE A 8 -15.42 8.19 -14.52
CA ILE A 8 -14.77 9.47 -14.25
C ILE A 8 -13.37 9.17 -13.72
N LEU A 9 -12.37 9.82 -14.32
CA LEU A 9 -10.99 9.87 -13.82
C LEU A 9 -10.63 11.33 -13.56
N LEU A 10 -10.38 11.65 -12.30
CA LEU A 10 -9.77 12.89 -11.87
C LEU A 10 -8.31 12.62 -11.53
N LYS A 11 -7.39 13.38 -12.15
CA LYS A 11 -5.96 13.17 -11.97
C LYS A 11 -5.23 14.50 -11.86
N GLU A 12 -4.40 14.61 -10.82
CA GLU A 12 -3.46 15.72 -10.63
C GLU A 12 -4.15 17.11 -10.61
N LEU A 13 -5.36 17.16 -10.03
CA LEU A 13 -6.15 18.39 -9.91
C LEU A 13 -5.89 19.09 -8.57
N VAL A 14 -5.67 20.42 -8.63
CA VAL A 14 -5.57 21.26 -7.43
C VAL A 14 -6.96 21.53 -6.85
N ASP A 15 -7.94 21.90 -7.69
CA ASP A 15 -9.32 22.14 -7.27
C ASP A 15 -10.21 20.94 -7.63
N GLY A 16 -9.85 19.75 -7.14
CA GLY A 16 -10.58 18.52 -7.47
C GLY A 16 -12.01 18.49 -6.91
N LEU A 17 -12.26 19.17 -5.79
CA LEU A 17 -13.57 19.20 -5.14
C LEU A 17 -14.63 19.96 -5.98
N SER A 18 -14.21 20.87 -6.86
CA SER A 18 -15.12 21.53 -7.82
C SER A 18 -15.84 20.54 -8.76
N PHE A 19 -15.35 19.31 -8.90
CA PHE A 19 -15.95 18.26 -9.72
C PHE A 19 -17.00 17.41 -8.99
N ILE A 20 -17.25 17.66 -7.69
CA ILE A 20 -18.30 16.95 -6.92
C ILE A 20 -19.67 17.01 -7.63
N PRO A 21 -20.16 18.16 -8.14
CA PRO A 21 -21.45 18.21 -8.83
C PRO A 21 -21.51 17.32 -10.08
N LEU A 22 -20.40 17.17 -10.81
CA LEU A 22 -20.33 16.28 -11.97
C LEU A 22 -20.44 14.81 -11.54
N ILE A 23 -19.71 14.42 -10.50
CA ILE A 23 -19.76 13.06 -9.95
C ILE A 23 -21.19 12.75 -9.48
N MET A 24 -21.80 13.64 -8.70
CA MET A 24 -23.15 13.47 -8.16
C MET A 24 -24.24 13.49 -9.24
N GLY A 25 -24.05 14.29 -10.30
CA GLY A 25 -24.95 14.31 -11.46
C GLY A 25 -24.87 13.05 -12.33
N SER A 26 -23.83 12.23 -12.16
CA SER A 26 -23.56 11.04 -12.97
C SER A 26 -24.25 9.80 -12.40
N LYS A 27 -25.57 9.72 -12.53
CA LYS A 27 -26.41 8.66 -11.93
C LYS A 27 -26.09 7.22 -12.39
N ASN A 28 -25.38 7.07 -13.51
CA ASN A 28 -25.00 5.77 -14.08
C ASN A 28 -23.49 5.48 -13.93
N LEU A 29 -22.81 6.20 -13.02
CA LEU A 29 -21.38 6.04 -12.82
C LEU A 29 -21.06 4.65 -12.28
N LYS A 30 -20.17 3.94 -12.98
CA LYS A 30 -19.67 2.61 -12.61
C LYS A 30 -18.26 2.65 -12.08
N THR A 31 -17.44 3.59 -12.55
CA THR A 31 -16.04 3.70 -12.18
C THR A 31 -15.70 5.13 -11.77
N LEU A 32 -15.12 5.29 -10.59
CA LEU A 32 -14.59 6.55 -10.10
C LEU A 32 -13.11 6.38 -9.75
N LYS A 33 -12.25 7.17 -10.39
CA LYS A 33 -10.81 7.20 -10.11
C LYS A 33 -10.40 8.61 -9.72
N ILE A 34 -9.77 8.76 -8.57
CA ILE A 34 -9.28 10.05 -8.04
C ILE A 34 -7.82 9.87 -7.65
N ILE A 35 -6.93 10.49 -8.42
CA ILE A 35 -5.48 10.25 -8.32
C ILE A 35 -4.78 11.58 -8.10
N ARG A 36 -4.07 11.73 -6.98
CA ARG A 36 -3.24 12.90 -6.65
C ARG A 36 -3.99 14.23 -6.76
N CYS A 37 -5.28 14.22 -6.41
CA CYS A 37 -6.08 15.44 -6.38
C CYS A 37 -6.08 16.02 -4.97
N GLN A 38 -5.89 17.33 -4.85
CA GLN A 38 -5.84 18.03 -3.56
C GLN A 38 -7.26 18.23 -2.98
N GLY A 39 -7.32 18.48 -1.67
CA GLY A 39 -8.56 18.66 -0.91
C GLY A 39 -8.93 17.46 -0.04
N ASN A 40 -9.81 17.68 0.93
CA ASN A 40 -10.37 16.64 1.78
C ASN A 40 -11.54 15.94 1.06
N TRP A 41 -11.31 14.71 0.61
CA TRP A 41 -12.29 13.95 -0.17
C TRP A 41 -13.35 13.26 0.68
N ASP A 42 -13.22 13.28 2.00
CA ASP A 42 -14.32 12.89 2.89
C ASP A 42 -15.59 13.72 2.58
N GLU A 43 -15.45 14.98 2.15
CA GLU A 43 -16.59 15.83 1.76
C GLU A 43 -17.38 15.27 0.57
N LEU A 44 -16.71 14.71 -0.45
CA LEU A 44 -17.39 14.03 -1.54
C LEU A 44 -18.13 12.79 -1.01
N PHE A 45 -17.42 11.96 -0.24
CA PHE A 45 -17.93 10.66 0.17
C PHE A 45 -19.04 10.78 1.22
N LYS A 46 -19.07 11.82 2.06
CA LYS A 46 -20.21 12.14 2.94
C LYS A 46 -21.54 12.25 2.18
N VAL A 47 -21.51 12.62 0.91
CA VAL A 47 -22.74 12.70 0.11
C VAL A 47 -23.22 11.31 -0.30
N PHE A 48 -22.35 10.28 -0.30
CA PHE A 48 -22.74 8.90 -0.62
C PHE A 48 -23.63 8.27 0.46
N SER A 49 -23.60 8.79 1.70
CA SER A 49 -24.50 8.33 2.76
C SER A 49 -25.91 8.94 2.67
N HIS A 50 -26.13 9.93 1.79
CA HIS A 50 -27.39 10.65 1.68
C HIS A 50 -28.11 10.30 0.35
N GLY A 51 -29.03 9.34 0.42
CA GLY A 51 -29.92 8.93 -0.70
C GLY A 51 -29.37 7.77 -1.55
N ASN A 52 -30.15 7.33 -2.55
CA ASN A 52 -29.80 6.25 -3.49
C ASN A 52 -28.67 6.63 -4.48
N ALA A 53 -27.88 7.66 -4.17
CA ALA A 53 -26.82 8.14 -5.02
C ALA A 53 -25.71 7.07 -5.12
N MET A 54 -25.22 6.80 -6.33
CA MET A 54 -24.05 5.96 -6.61
C MET A 54 -24.20 4.45 -6.36
N THR A 55 -25.42 3.92 -6.29
CA THR A 55 -25.67 2.45 -6.23
C THR A 55 -25.13 1.69 -7.45
N SER A 56 -24.90 2.37 -8.58
CA SER A 56 -24.30 1.78 -9.79
C SER A 56 -22.78 1.63 -9.73
N LEU A 57 -22.12 2.19 -8.72
CA LEU A 57 -20.67 2.23 -8.65
C LEU A 57 -20.10 0.84 -8.34
N MET A 58 -19.19 0.39 -9.20
CA MET A 58 -18.57 -0.95 -9.19
C MET A 58 -17.07 -0.88 -8.93
N GLU A 59 -16.42 0.24 -9.29
CA GLU A 59 -14.99 0.43 -9.11
C GLU A 59 -14.69 1.80 -8.50
N VAL A 60 -13.95 1.80 -7.40
CA VAL A 60 -13.38 3.00 -6.79
C VAL A 60 -11.87 2.85 -6.70
N HIS A 61 -11.14 3.79 -7.30
CA HIS A 61 -9.69 3.91 -7.17
C HIS A 61 -9.36 5.26 -6.58
N ILE A 62 -8.77 5.28 -5.39
CA ILE A 62 -8.24 6.49 -4.79
C ILE A 62 -6.75 6.35 -4.53
N GLU A 63 -5.96 7.28 -5.06
CA GLU A 63 -4.50 7.27 -4.94
C GLU A 63 -3.99 8.63 -4.48
N ARG A 64 -3.22 8.65 -3.38
CA ARG A 64 -2.52 9.85 -2.88
C ARG A 64 -3.47 11.04 -2.74
N ILE A 65 -4.61 10.81 -2.09
CA ILE A 65 -5.57 11.85 -1.73
C ILE A 65 -5.77 11.88 -0.22
N GLN A 66 -6.23 13.02 0.30
CA GLN A 66 -6.66 13.12 1.69
C GLN A 66 -8.06 12.53 1.83
N VAL A 67 -8.14 11.38 2.50
CA VAL A 67 -9.36 10.65 2.85
C VAL A 67 -9.10 9.89 4.15
N SER A 68 -10.08 9.84 5.03
CA SER A 68 -10.03 9.11 6.30
C SER A 68 -10.98 7.92 6.32
N ASP A 69 -11.07 7.22 7.45
CA ASP A 69 -12.10 6.21 7.68
C ASP A 69 -13.52 6.75 7.44
N TYR A 70 -13.81 8.03 7.65
CA TYR A 70 -15.13 8.59 7.34
C TYR A 70 -15.46 8.46 5.84
N GLY A 71 -14.54 8.85 4.96
CA GLY A 71 -14.72 8.74 3.53
C GLY A 71 -14.76 7.28 3.07
N VAL A 72 -13.88 6.44 3.61
CA VAL A 72 -13.85 4.99 3.28
C VAL A 72 -15.12 4.29 3.75
N SER A 73 -15.61 4.56 4.95
CA SER A 73 -16.89 4.03 5.43
C SER A 73 -18.05 4.51 4.58
N ALA A 74 -18.03 5.75 4.09
CA ALA A 74 -19.09 6.21 3.19
C ALA A 74 -19.05 5.55 1.80
N ILE A 75 -17.87 5.11 1.31
CA ILE A 75 -17.77 4.25 0.11
C ILE A 75 -18.51 2.92 0.32
N SER A 76 -18.64 2.42 1.56
CA SER A 76 -19.35 1.15 1.82
C SER A 76 -20.83 1.16 1.42
N ASN A 77 -21.43 2.34 1.26
CA ASN A 77 -22.78 2.49 0.71
C ASN A 77 -22.89 2.11 -0.78
N CYS A 78 -21.76 1.94 -1.48
CA CYS A 78 -21.72 1.41 -2.84
C CYS A 78 -21.89 -0.11 -2.81
N LEU A 79 -23.14 -0.59 -2.68
CA LEU A 79 -23.45 -2.01 -2.47
C LEU A 79 -23.05 -2.93 -3.65
N ASN A 80 -22.82 -2.36 -4.84
CA ASN A 80 -22.37 -3.09 -6.03
C ASN A 80 -20.85 -3.00 -6.25
N LEU A 81 -20.08 -2.52 -5.27
CA LEU A 81 -18.64 -2.37 -5.38
C LEU A 81 -17.95 -3.74 -5.55
N GLU A 82 -17.26 -3.90 -6.67
CA GLU A 82 -16.46 -5.09 -7.00
C GLU A 82 -14.96 -4.84 -6.88
N ILE A 83 -14.51 -3.60 -7.09
CA ILE A 83 -13.09 -3.24 -7.15
C ILE A 83 -12.84 -2.01 -6.28
N LEU A 84 -11.95 -2.15 -5.29
CA LEU A 84 -11.54 -1.06 -4.42
C LEU A 84 -10.02 -0.96 -4.36
N HIS A 85 -9.48 0.20 -4.76
CA HIS A 85 -8.07 0.52 -4.60
C HIS A 85 -7.91 1.72 -3.64
N LEU A 86 -7.25 1.48 -2.51
CA LEU A 86 -6.90 2.44 -1.47
C LEU A 86 -5.36 2.62 -1.46
N ILE A 87 -4.85 3.51 -2.31
CA ILE A 87 -3.41 3.62 -2.58
C ILE A 87 -2.85 4.86 -1.91
N LYS A 88 -2.05 4.71 -0.85
CA LYS A 88 -1.37 5.84 -0.19
C LYS A 88 -2.36 6.90 0.30
N VAL A 89 -3.47 6.41 0.85
CA VAL A 89 -4.48 7.23 1.52
C VAL A 89 -3.96 7.65 2.89
N TRP A 90 -4.47 8.76 3.42
CA TRP A 90 -3.85 9.46 4.55
C TRP A 90 -4.15 8.82 5.91
N ASP A 91 -5.42 8.51 6.19
CA ASP A 91 -5.84 8.07 7.53
C ASP A 91 -6.93 6.97 7.47
N CYS A 92 -6.65 5.92 6.71
CA CYS A 92 -7.49 4.72 6.67
C CYS A 92 -6.92 3.64 7.61
N SER A 93 -7.80 3.03 8.41
CA SER A 93 -7.49 2.00 9.39
C SER A 93 -8.39 0.76 9.23
N ASN A 94 -8.32 -0.16 10.20
CA ASN A 94 -9.24 -1.30 10.31
C ASN A 94 -10.72 -0.87 10.33
N VAL A 95 -11.04 0.33 10.82
CA VAL A 95 -12.42 0.83 10.94
C VAL A 95 -13.05 0.99 9.56
N GLY A 96 -12.42 1.77 8.67
CA GLY A 96 -12.92 1.96 7.30
C GLY A 96 -13.01 0.64 6.54
N LEU A 97 -12.00 -0.23 6.70
CA LEU A 97 -12.00 -1.54 6.05
C LEU A 97 -13.10 -2.48 6.56
N SER A 98 -13.41 -2.42 7.86
CA SER A 98 -14.51 -3.19 8.45
C SER A 98 -15.87 -2.73 7.93
N CYS A 99 -16.09 -1.42 7.77
CA CYS A 99 -17.32 -0.90 7.16
C CYS A 99 -17.48 -1.35 5.70
N ILE A 100 -16.39 -1.35 4.91
CA ILE A 100 -16.39 -1.92 3.56
C ILE A 100 -16.80 -3.40 3.59
N ALA A 101 -16.19 -4.19 4.48
CA ALA A 101 -16.50 -5.61 4.62
C ALA A 101 -17.96 -5.86 5.00
N GLU A 102 -18.53 -5.02 5.86
CA GLU A 102 -19.90 -5.14 6.33
C GLU A 102 -20.95 -4.99 5.22
N HIS A 103 -20.70 -4.14 4.21
CA HIS A 103 -21.71 -3.80 3.19
C HIS A 103 -21.36 -4.28 1.77
N CYS A 104 -20.09 -4.24 1.37
CA CYS A 104 -19.64 -4.54 0.01
C CYS A 104 -19.41 -6.05 -0.21
N LYS A 105 -20.48 -6.85 -0.22
CA LYS A 105 -20.39 -8.31 -0.34
C LYS A 105 -19.93 -8.82 -1.72
N LYS A 106 -20.04 -7.96 -2.75
CA LYS A 106 -19.62 -8.26 -4.13
C LYS A 106 -18.15 -7.94 -4.40
N LEU A 107 -17.37 -7.60 -3.38
CA LEU A 107 -15.97 -7.21 -3.55
C LEU A 107 -15.14 -8.38 -4.06
N ARG A 108 -14.52 -8.18 -5.23
CA ARG A 108 -13.69 -9.18 -5.93
C ARG A 108 -12.23 -8.79 -5.97
N LYS A 109 -11.92 -7.49 -5.93
CA LYS A 109 -10.55 -6.99 -5.97
C LYS A 109 -10.34 -5.91 -4.92
N LEU A 110 -9.31 -6.11 -4.11
CA LEU A 110 -8.92 -5.17 -3.07
C LEU A 110 -7.42 -4.89 -3.17
N HIS A 111 -7.07 -3.62 -3.29
CA HIS A 111 -5.68 -3.16 -3.28
C HIS A 111 -5.51 -2.11 -2.19
N ILE A 112 -4.63 -2.39 -1.23
CA ILE A 112 -4.34 -1.52 -0.11
C ILE A 112 -2.84 -1.20 -0.09
N ASP A 113 -2.50 0.08 0.04
CA ASP A 113 -1.15 0.55 0.35
C ASP A 113 -1.17 1.26 1.71
N GLY A 114 -0.65 0.58 2.75
CA GLY A 114 -0.61 0.98 4.16
C GLY A 114 0.38 2.11 4.48
N TRP A 115 0.59 3.01 3.52
CA TRP A 115 1.53 4.13 3.52
C TRP A 115 1.72 4.82 4.89
N ARG A 116 2.99 5.02 5.27
CA ARG A 116 3.52 5.76 6.44
C ARG A 116 3.06 5.35 7.85
N ILE A 117 1.80 4.97 8.05
CA ILE A 117 1.19 4.81 9.37
C ILE A 117 0.76 3.37 9.64
N ASN A 118 0.62 2.53 8.59
CA ASN A 118 0.26 1.11 8.68
C ASN A 118 -0.86 0.80 9.71
N ARG A 119 -1.96 1.56 9.64
CA ARG A 119 -3.12 1.41 10.56
C ARG A 119 -4.09 0.29 10.14
N ILE A 120 -3.80 -0.37 9.03
CA ILE A 120 -4.53 -1.55 8.57
C ILE A 120 -3.72 -2.78 8.98
N GLY A 121 -4.35 -3.69 9.71
CA GLY A 121 -3.75 -4.92 10.22
C GLY A 121 -4.73 -6.10 10.15
N ASP A 122 -4.51 -7.10 11.01
CA ASP A 122 -5.25 -8.37 10.93
C ASP A 122 -6.76 -8.21 11.11
N GLU A 123 -7.20 -7.33 12.00
CA GLU A 123 -8.62 -7.12 12.28
C GLU A 123 -9.41 -6.71 11.02
N GLY A 124 -8.94 -5.68 10.30
CA GLY A 124 -9.60 -5.22 9.08
C GLY A 124 -9.54 -6.27 7.96
N LEU A 125 -8.41 -6.98 7.83
CA LEU A 125 -8.25 -8.05 6.84
C LEU A 125 -9.13 -9.26 7.16
N MET A 126 -9.29 -9.61 8.43
CA MET A 126 -10.20 -10.66 8.88
C MET A 126 -11.66 -10.28 8.67
N ALA A 127 -12.03 -9.00 8.83
CA ALA A 127 -13.37 -8.53 8.49
C ALA A 127 -13.66 -8.77 7.00
N ILE A 128 -12.74 -8.38 6.12
CA ILE A 128 -12.83 -8.66 4.68
C ILE A 128 -12.93 -10.16 4.42
N ALA A 129 -12.05 -10.97 5.02
CA ALA A 129 -12.05 -12.42 4.83
C ALA A 129 -13.40 -13.06 5.18
N LYS A 130 -14.02 -12.64 6.29
CA LYS A 130 -15.27 -13.21 6.78
C LYS A 130 -16.49 -12.81 5.96
N GLN A 131 -16.44 -11.69 5.25
CA GLN A 131 -17.63 -11.07 4.67
C GLN A 131 -17.59 -10.93 3.14
N CYS A 132 -16.40 -10.80 2.55
CA CYS A 132 -16.20 -10.66 1.10
C CYS A 132 -15.73 -12.02 0.52
N LEU A 133 -16.64 -12.99 0.47
CA LEU A 133 -16.32 -14.38 0.11
C LEU A 133 -15.95 -14.56 -1.38
N ASP A 134 -16.38 -13.62 -2.22
CA ASP A 134 -16.09 -13.62 -3.67
C ASP A 134 -14.75 -12.96 -4.03
N LEU A 135 -13.90 -12.65 -3.04
CA LEU A 135 -12.61 -12.01 -3.27
C LEU A 135 -11.70 -12.90 -4.13
N GLN A 136 -11.20 -12.33 -5.24
CA GLN A 136 -10.37 -12.99 -6.25
C GLN A 136 -8.96 -12.43 -6.31
N GLU A 137 -8.77 -11.16 -5.96
CA GLU A 137 -7.49 -10.47 -6.02
C GLU A 137 -7.27 -9.61 -4.78
N LEU A 138 -6.18 -9.86 -4.07
CA LEU A 138 -5.74 -9.08 -2.93
C LEU A 138 -4.31 -8.59 -3.14
N VAL A 139 -4.11 -7.28 -3.05
CA VAL A 139 -2.80 -6.65 -3.11
C VAL A 139 -2.58 -5.84 -1.84
N LEU A 140 -1.54 -6.19 -1.11
CA LEU A 140 -1.12 -5.55 0.13
C LEU A 140 0.27 -4.96 -0.04
N ILE A 141 0.37 -3.63 0.05
CA ILE A 141 1.63 -2.89 0.00
C ILE A 141 1.85 -2.22 1.36
N GLY A 142 2.98 -2.48 2.02
CA GLY A 142 3.31 -1.87 3.31
C GLY A 142 2.41 -2.28 4.48
N VAL A 143 1.52 -3.26 4.27
CA VAL A 143 0.65 -3.85 5.30
C VAL A 143 1.32 -5.10 5.86
N ASN A 144 1.22 -5.32 7.17
CA ASN A 144 1.87 -6.43 7.86
C ASN A 144 0.84 -7.45 8.39
N PRO A 145 0.23 -8.26 7.51
CA PRO A 145 -0.67 -9.32 7.95
C PRO A 145 0.12 -10.45 8.64
N THR A 146 -0.48 -11.08 9.65
CA THR A 146 0.06 -12.28 10.30
C THR A 146 -0.67 -13.52 9.81
N CYS A 147 -0.26 -14.69 10.30
CA CYS A 147 -0.98 -15.93 10.09
C CYS A 147 -2.46 -15.88 10.47
N LEU A 148 -2.90 -14.99 11.38
CA LEU A 148 -4.30 -14.85 11.76
C LEU A 148 -5.17 -14.42 10.57
N SER A 149 -4.85 -13.28 9.96
CA SER A 149 -5.63 -12.78 8.83
C SER A 149 -5.38 -13.57 7.55
N LEU A 150 -4.14 -14.02 7.31
CA LEU A 150 -3.82 -14.81 6.12
C LEU A 150 -4.51 -16.18 6.13
N SER A 151 -4.58 -16.85 7.28
CA SER A 151 -5.34 -18.09 7.42
C SER A 151 -6.83 -17.84 7.23
N SER A 152 -7.36 -16.73 7.75
CA SER A 152 -8.76 -16.36 7.59
C SER A 152 -9.10 -16.11 6.12
N LEU A 153 -8.28 -15.34 5.41
CA LEU A 153 -8.41 -15.09 3.97
C LEU A 153 -8.35 -16.39 3.18
N ALA A 154 -7.34 -17.24 3.46
CA ALA A 154 -7.16 -18.50 2.77
C ALA A 154 -8.29 -19.51 3.01
N SER A 155 -8.93 -19.48 4.20
CA SER A 155 -10.08 -20.33 4.54
C SER A 155 -11.39 -19.85 3.92
N ASN A 156 -11.66 -18.55 3.94
CA ASN A 156 -12.98 -18.01 3.59
C ASN A 156 -13.07 -17.52 2.14
N CYS A 157 -12.01 -16.90 1.61
CA CYS A 157 -11.97 -16.41 0.24
C CYS A 157 -11.51 -17.53 -0.70
N VAL A 158 -12.34 -18.56 -0.87
CA VAL A 158 -12.02 -19.76 -1.66
C VAL A 158 -11.77 -19.46 -3.15
N ASN A 159 -12.19 -18.29 -3.63
CA ASN A 159 -11.97 -17.81 -4.99
C ASN A 159 -10.71 -16.94 -5.14
N LEU A 160 -9.86 -16.81 -4.11
CA LEU A 160 -8.67 -15.96 -4.14
C LEU A 160 -7.62 -16.56 -5.09
N GLU A 161 -7.53 -16.00 -6.30
CA GLU A 161 -6.62 -16.46 -7.34
C GLU A 161 -5.32 -15.67 -7.40
N ARG A 162 -5.32 -14.43 -6.87
CA ARG A 162 -4.21 -13.49 -7.02
C ARG A 162 -3.90 -12.85 -5.70
N LEU A 163 -2.66 -13.03 -5.25
CA LEU A 163 -2.15 -12.41 -4.04
C LEU A 163 -0.86 -11.66 -4.35
N ALA A 164 -0.74 -10.45 -3.84
CA ALA A 164 0.51 -9.70 -3.86
C ALA A 164 0.83 -9.14 -2.48
N LEU A 165 2.03 -9.42 -2.00
CA LEU A 165 2.56 -8.99 -0.70
C LEU A 165 3.84 -8.19 -0.97
N CYS A 166 3.81 -6.88 -0.73
CA CYS A 166 4.90 -5.97 -1.12
C CYS A 166 5.32 -5.09 0.04
N GLY A 167 6.60 -5.07 0.39
CA GLY A 167 7.14 -4.21 1.45
C GLY A 167 6.54 -4.49 2.82
N SER A 168 6.20 -5.75 3.07
CA SER A 168 5.60 -6.25 4.32
C SER A 168 6.61 -7.07 5.12
N ARG A 169 6.36 -7.26 6.42
CA ARG A 169 7.14 -8.11 7.31
C ARG A 169 6.79 -9.61 7.23
N VAL A 170 5.96 -10.00 6.27
CA VAL A 170 5.58 -11.40 5.98
C VAL A 170 6.83 -12.25 5.76
N GLY A 171 7.03 -13.26 6.61
CA GLY A 171 8.10 -14.25 6.51
C GLY A 171 7.58 -15.64 6.11
N ASP A 172 8.41 -16.66 6.29
CA ASP A 172 8.10 -18.03 5.88
C ASP A 172 6.89 -18.62 6.62
N GLU A 173 6.69 -18.26 7.89
CA GLU A 173 5.54 -18.69 8.69
C GLU A 173 4.22 -18.23 8.07
N GLU A 174 4.11 -16.94 7.75
CA GLU A 174 2.93 -16.39 7.07
C GLU A 174 2.68 -17.02 5.71
N ILE A 175 3.75 -17.28 4.96
CA ILE A 175 3.66 -17.96 3.67
C ILE A 175 3.16 -19.41 3.83
N ALA A 176 3.62 -20.12 4.85
CA ALA A 176 3.14 -21.46 5.16
C ALA A 176 1.63 -21.46 5.50
N CYS A 177 1.15 -20.45 6.23
CA CYS A 177 -0.27 -20.27 6.53
C CYS A 177 -1.13 -20.10 5.27
N ILE A 178 -0.66 -19.35 4.27
CA ILE A 178 -1.32 -19.24 2.96
C ILE A 178 -1.25 -20.58 2.22
N ALA A 179 -0.07 -21.19 2.15
CA ALA A 179 0.16 -22.43 1.43
C ALA A 179 -0.69 -23.60 1.95
N ALA A 180 -0.94 -23.66 3.25
CA ALA A 180 -1.76 -24.70 3.85
C ALA A 180 -3.18 -24.72 3.29
N LYS A 181 -3.78 -23.55 3.02
CA LYS A 181 -5.23 -23.41 2.80
C LYS A 181 -5.63 -22.80 1.46
N CYS A 182 -4.80 -21.94 0.86
CA CYS A 182 -5.14 -21.19 -0.36
C CYS A 182 -4.92 -22.03 -1.63
N LYS A 183 -5.84 -22.98 -1.90
CA LYS A 183 -5.72 -23.93 -3.03
C LYS A 183 -6.04 -23.30 -4.39
N SER A 184 -6.83 -22.25 -4.43
CA SER A 184 -7.23 -21.55 -5.68
C SER A 184 -6.20 -20.56 -6.19
N LEU A 185 -5.11 -20.33 -5.43
CA LEU A 185 -4.10 -19.34 -5.79
C LEU A 185 -3.40 -19.71 -7.10
N LYS A 186 -3.50 -18.82 -8.09
CA LYS A 186 -2.91 -18.97 -9.43
C LYS A 186 -1.72 -18.05 -9.63
N LYS A 187 -1.72 -16.87 -9.01
CA LYS A 187 -0.65 -15.88 -9.17
C LYS A 187 -0.24 -15.29 -7.83
N LEU A 188 1.06 -15.34 -7.56
CA LEU A 188 1.64 -14.77 -6.36
C LEU A 188 2.75 -13.79 -6.72
N CYS A 189 2.72 -12.60 -6.13
CA CYS A 189 3.80 -11.63 -6.20
C CYS A 189 4.29 -11.29 -4.79
N ILE A 190 5.55 -11.59 -4.48
CA ILE A 190 6.19 -11.23 -3.22
C ILE A 190 7.31 -10.25 -3.55
N LYS A 191 7.32 -9.08 -2.90
CA LYS A 191 8.36 -8.09 -3.11
C LYS A 191 8.86 -7.52 -1.79
N GLY A 192 10.16 -7.59 -1.53
CA GLY A 192 10.76 -6.94 -0.36
C GLY A 192 10.27 -7.50 0.97
N CYS A 193 9.97 -8.79 1.03
CA CYS A 193 9.53 -9.48 2.24
C CYS A 193 10.68 -10.36 2.78
N PRO A 194 10.81 -10.54 4.11
CA PRO A 194 11.84 -11.37 4.75
C PRO A 194 11.55 -12.88 4.65
N ILE A 195 11.27 -13.36 3.43
CA ILE A 195 11.06 -14.79 3.14
C ILE A 195 12.36 -15.45 2.70
N SER A 196 12.42 -16.77 2.83
CA SER A 196 13.52 -17.62 2.37
C SER A 196 13.06 -18.68 1.38
N ASN A 197 13.98 -19.56 0.97
CA ASN A 197 13.65 -20.75 0.18
C ASN A 197 12.57 -21.62 0.84
N ILE A 198 12.51 -21.68 2.18
CA ILE A 198 11.51 -22.46 2.93
C ILE A 198 10.09 -21.99 2.63
N GLY A 199 9.85 -20.68 2.59
CA GLY A 199 8.54 -20.13 2.23
C GLY A 199 8.18 -20.45 0.78
N ILE A 200 9.16 -20.40 -0.12
CA ILE A 200 8.96 -20.74 -1.54
C ILE A 200 8.62 -22.22 -1.73
N GLU A 201 9.31 -23.13 -1.02
CA GLU A 201 8.99 -24.55 -1.00
C GLU A 201 7.58 -24.81 -0.47
N SER A 202 7.21 -24.13 0.62
CA SER A 202 5.87 -24.23 1.20
C SER A 202 4.78 -23.92 0.16
N LEU A 203 4.97 -22.88 -0.64
CA LEU A 203 4.04 -22.52 -1.73
C LEU A 203 4.01 -23.57 -2.85
N ALA A 204 5.17 -24.15 -3.18
CA ALA A 204 5.28 -25.17 -4.21
C ALA A 204 4.38 -26.37 -3.91
N TRP A 205 4.40 -26.83 -2.65
CA TRP A 205 3.62 -27.96 -2.15
C TRP A 205 2.18 -27.60 -1.78
N GLY A 206 1.97 -26.43 -1.19
CA GLY A 206 0.68 -26.04 -0.63
C GLY A 206 -0.32 -25.46 -1.63
N CYS A 207 0.16 -24.82 -2.71
CA CYS A 207 -0.69 -24.16 -3.71
C CYS A 207 -0.64 -24.90 -5.06
N PRO A 208 -1.43 -25.98 -5.26
CA PRO A 208 -1.34 -26.81 -6.47
C PRO A 208 -1.64 -26.03 -7.75
N ASN A 209 -2.57 -25.08 -7.71
CA ASN A 209 -2.99 -24.30 -8.88
C ASN A 209 -2.08 -23.10 -9.22
N LEU A 210 -0.97 -22.92 -8.49
CA LEU A 210 -0.08 -21.79 -8.70
C LEU A 210 0.58 -21.85 -10.10
N ALA A 211 0.19 -20.96 -10.99
CA ALA A 211 0.69 -20.92 -12.36
C ALA A 211 1.80 -19.87 -12.55
N LYS A 212 1.84 -18.84 -11.70
CA LYS A 212 2.84 -17.78 -11.80
C LYS A 212 3.30 -17.30 -10.43
N ILE A 213 4.60 -17.24 -10.24
CA ILE A 213 5.22 -16.67 -9.05
C ILE A 213 6.23 -15.59 -9.46
N LYS A 214 6.19 -14.45 -8.77
CA LYS A 214 7.11 -13.33 -8.95
C LYS A 214 7.68 -12.95 -7.59
N VAL A 215 8.99 -13.06 -7.42
CA VAL A 215 9.72 -12.79 -6.18
C VAL A 215 10.78 -11.75 -6.50
N LYS A 216 10.76 -10.63 -5.80
CA LYS A 216 11.64 -9.49 -6.08
C LYS A 216 12.19 -8.91 -4.81
N LYS A 217 13.49 -8.63 -4.76
CA LYS A 217 14.13 -8.02 -3.58
C LYS A 217 13.87 -8.79 -2.27
N CYS A 218 13.71 -10.12 -2.33
CA CYS A 218 13.59 -10.98 -1.16
C CYS A 218 14.94 -11.63 -0.90
N ARG A 219 15.76 -11.03 -0.02
CA ARG A 219 17.18 -11.40 0.15
C ARG A 219 17.42 -12.83 0.64
N GLY A 220 16.44 -13.46 1.29
CA GLY A 220 16.55 -14.85 1.75
C GLY A 220 16.26 -15.90 0.68
N VAL A 221 15.82 -15.49 -0.52
CA VAL A 221 15.50 -16.39 -1.63
C VAL A 221 16.70 -16.47 -2.56
N THR A 222 17.29 -17.66 -2.68
CA THR A 222 18.52 -17.89 -3.47
C THR A 222 18.19 -18.35 -4.89
N GLY A 223 19.21 -18.44 -5.76
CA GLY A 223 19.05 -18.97 -7.12
C GLY A 223 18.65 -20.45 -7.15
N GLU A 224 19.14 -21.26 -6.20
CA GLU A 224 18.94 -22.71 -6.15
C GLU A 224 17.46 -23.11 -6.13
N ILE A 225 16.63 -22.40 -5.35
CA ILE A 225 15.21 -22.72 -5.26
C ILE A 225 14.47 -22.47 -6.58
N ARG A 226 15.00 -21.58 -7.43
CA ARG A 226 14.43 -21.30 -8.76
C ARG A 226 14.52 -22.54 -9.64
N GLU A 227 15.69 -23.16 -9.69
CA GLU A 227 15.95 -24.34 -10.52
C GLU A 227 15.14 -25.52 -10.00
N TRP A 228 15.15 -25.74 -8.69
CA TRP A 228 14.34 -26.75 -8.04
C TRP A 228 12.84 -26.59 -8.34
N LEU A 229 12.30 -25.36 -8.27
CA LEU A 229 10.90 -25.08 -8.60
C LEU A 229 10.55 -25.42 -10.04
N VAL A 230 11.42 -25.06 -11.00
CA VAL A 230 11.19 -25.34 -12.42
C VAL A 230 11.24 -26.84 -12.69
N GLU A 231 12.13 -27.58 -12.02
CA GLU A 231 12.22 -29.04 -12.12
C GLU A 231 10.96 -29.72 -11.57
N LYS A 232 10.52 -29.33 -10.36
CA LYS A 232 9.36 -29.93 -9.68
C LYS A 232 8.03 -29.49 -10.28
N ARG A 233 7.94 -28.26 -10.80
CA ARG A 233 6.72 -27.66 -11.34
C ARG A 233 6.96 -27.08 -12.73
N ARG A 234 7.09 -27.96 -13.72
CA ARG A 234 7.38 -27.58 -15.12
C ARG A 234 6.41 -26.57 -15.74
N SER A 235 5.15 -26.50 -15.26
CA SER A 235 4.14 -25.55 -15.71
C SER A 235 4.15 -24.20 -14.97
N LEU A 236 4.95 -24.06 -13.90
CA LEU A 236 5.01 -22.85 -13.10
C LEU A 236 5.92 -21.80 -13.76
N SER A 237 5.35 -20.64 -14.07
CA SER A 237 6.12 -19.48 -14.54
C SER A 237 6.77 -18.77 -13.36
N VAL A 238 8.10 -18.72 -13.35
CA VAL A 238 8.92 -18.12 -12.29
C VAL A 238 9.63 -16.87 -12.80
N ASN A 239 9.49 -15.73 -12.12
CA ASN A 239 10.13 -14.45 -12.50
C ASN A 239 10.80 -13.75 -11.32
N TRP A 240 12.13 -13.95 -11.18
CA TRP A 240 12.96 -13.38 -10.12
C TRP A 240 13.73 -12.14 -10.60
N ASP A 241 13.65 -11.06 -9.81
CA ASP A 241 14.71 -10.04 -9.82
C ASP A 241 15.61 -10.38 -8.62
N VAL A 242 16.62 -11.20 -8.84
CA VAL A 242 17.75 -11.29 -7.92
C VAL A 242 18.63 -10.09 -8.26
N GLU A 243 18.55 -9.03 -7.45
CA GLU A 243 19.67 -8.09 -7.40
C GLU A 243 20.80 -8.88 -6.71
N GLU A 244 21.86 -9.20 -7.46
CA GLU A 244 23.10 -9.69 -6.87
C GLU A 244 23.47 -8.72 -5.75
N ILE A 245 23.66 -9.26 -4.54
CA ILE A 245 24.13 -8.46 -3.42
C ILE A 245 25.55 -8.07 -3.79
N ASP A 246 25.76 -6.83 -4.24
CA ASP A 246 27.08 -6.24 -4.28
C ASP A 246 27.66 -6.40 -2.88
N HIS A 247 28.73 -7.19 -2.76
CA HIS A 247 29.51 -7.32 -1.56
C HIS A 247 30.00 -5.91 -1.20
N LEU A 248 29.37 -5.28 -0.20
CA LEU A 248 29.96 -4.11 0.44
C LEU A 248 31.19 -4.61 1.17
N ASP A 249 32.35 -4.38 0.56
CA ASP A 249 33.67 -4.64 1.11
C ASP A 249 33.76 -4.08 2.53
N ALA A 250 33.79 -4.98 3.51
CA ALA A 250 34.24 -4.68 4.84
C ALA A 250 35.77 -4.59 4.81
N SER A 251 36.32 -3.44 4.41
CA SER A 251 37.72 -3.13 4.68
C SER A 251 38.00 -1.63 4.61
N SER A 252 38.12 -1.01 5.78
CA SER A 252 39.27 -0.14 6.08
C SER A 252 39.29 0.11 7.58
N SER A 253 39.94 -0.79 8.30
CA SER A 253 40.64 -0.43 9.53
C SER A 253 41.69 0.60 9.16
N ASP A 254 41.68 1.78 9.78
CA ASP A 254 42.93 2.50 9.95
C ASP A 254 42.96 3.20 11.30
N ALA A 255 43.98 2.87 12.08
CA ALA A 255 44.26 3.42 13.38
C ALA A 255 45.17 4.64 13.18
N GLY A 256 44.77 5.79 13.73
CA GLY A 256 45.56 7.02 13.70
C GLY A 256 45.49 7.76 15.03
N SER A 257 46.53 7.57 15.83
CA SER A 257 46.79 8.27 17.09
C SER A 257 47.04 9.77 16.89
N ALA A 258 46.44 10.62 17.72
CA ALA A 258 46.98 11.94 18.04
C ALA A 258 46.54 12.36 19.45
N ARG A 259 47.55 12.58 20.30
CA ARG A 259 47.45 13.15 21.65
C ARG A 259 47.30 14.66 21.56
N GLU A 260 46.53 15.25 22.46
CA GLU A 260 46.80 16.59 23.01
C GLU A 260 46.36 16.63 24.48
N ALA A 261 47.31 16.97 25.36
CA ALA A 261 47.12 17.24 26.80
C ALA A 261 46.50 18.65 26.98
N VAL A 262 45.92 19.06 28.11
CA VAL A 262 46.52 19.63 29.36
C VAL A 262 45.31 20.22 30.16
N PRO A 263 45.32 20.53 31.49
CA PRO A 263 45.68 19.78 32.71
C PRO A 263 44.53 19.73 33.77
N GLU A 264 44.78 19.03 34.89
CA GLU A 264 43.98 19.03 36.14
C GLU A 264 44.18 20.27 37.03
N LEU A 265 43.15 20.61 37.81
CA LEU A 265 43.11 21.21 39.17
C LEU A 265 41.62 21.08 39.60
N GLY A 266 41.16 20.60 40.76
CA GLY A 266 41.73 20.09 42.00
C GLY A 266 40.64 20.24 43.09
N GLN A 267 40.32 19.14 43.80
CA GLN A 267 39.72 19.06 45.15
C GLN A 267 38.25 19.54 45.38
N VAL A 268 37.44 19.10 46.35
CA VAL A 268 37.34 18.03 47.39
C VAL A 268 35.93 18.19 48.01
N GLU A 269 35.28 17.07 48.42
CA GLU A 269 34.14 16.93 49.39
C GLU A 269 32.79 17.64 49.06
N THR A 270 31.57 17.15 49.35
CA THR A 270 30.92 16.32 50.39
C THR A 270 29.65 15.70 49.73
N GLY A 271 29.12 14.53 50.08
CA GLY A 271 28.27 14.28 51.24
C GLY A 271 26.76 14.37 50.95
N VAL A 272 26.09 13.20 50.96
CA VAL A 272 24.72 12.93 51.49
C VAL A 272 23.46 13.33 50.68
N GLU A 273 22.67 12.28 50.37
CA GLU A 273 21.20 12.09 50.27
C GLU A 273 20.23 13.13 49.65
N ALA A 274 19.29 12.61 48.85
CA ALA A 274 17.97 13.18 48.54
C ALA A 274 17.02 13.09 49.78
N PRO A 275 15.73 13.53 49.78
CA PRO A 275 14.88 14.11 48.72
C PRO A 275 13.97 15.30 49.20
N VAL A 276 12.92 15.60 48.41
CA VAL A 276 11.62 16.28 48.74
C VAL A 276 11.40 17.70 48.18
N GLY A 277 10.49 17.78 47.19
CA GLY A 277 9.26 18.60 47.16
C GLY A 277 9.32 20.14 47.19
N GLY A 278 8.65 20.78 46.23
CA GLY A 278 8.07 22.13 46.45
C GLY A 278 8.12 23.10 45.26
N ASP A 279 6.98 23.20 44.59
CA ASP A 279 6.36 24.31 43.84
C ASP A 279 7.10 25.67 43.65
N GLY A 280 6.99 26.27 42.45
CA GLY A 280 7.33 27.69 42.25
C GLY A 280 7.68 28.19 40.84
N ARG A 281 6.64 28.61 40.07
CA ARG A 281 6.58 29.74 39.11
C ARG A 281 7.70 30.04 38.08
N LEU A 282 7.31 29.91 36.81
CA LEU A 282 7.38 30.87 35.68
C LEU A 282 8.65 31.73 35.47
N THR A 283 9.33 31.53 34.32
CA THR A 283 9.81 32.64 33.46
C THR A 283 9.79 32.24 31.97
N MET A 284 9.59 33.26 31.13
CA MET A 284 9.30 33.23 29.69
C MET A 284 10.54 33.20 28.77
N LEU A 285 10.26 32.87 27.49
CA LEU A 285 10.89 33.33 26.23
C LEU A 285 12.26 32.77 25.81
N LYS A 286 12.27 32.02 24.68
CA LYS A 286 12.72 32.57 23.38
C LYS A 286 12.46 31.62 22.21
N THR A 287 11.64 32.11 21.28
CA THR A 287 11.46 31.66 19.91
C THR A 287 12.74 31.88 19.11
N ARG A 288 13.14 30.93 18.25
CA ARG A 288 13.99 31.20 17.08
C ARG A 288 13.40 30.53 15.84
N LEU A 289 12.81 31.36 14.98
CA LEU A 289 12.59 31.08 13.56
C LEU A 289 13.95 30.99 12.86
N GLY A 290 14.14 29.96 12.04
CA GLY A 290 15.21 29.88 11.04
C GLY A 290 14.59 29.73 9.66
N VAL A 291 14.62 30.82 8.89
CA VAL A 291 14.30 30.88 7.46
C VAL A 291 15.53 30.42 6.68
N LEU A 292 15.37 29.51 5.70
CA LEU A 292 16.31 29.39 4.59
C LEU A 292 15.56 29.01 3.31
N ALA A 293 15.45 30.02 2.45
CA ALA A 293 15.04 29.91 1.07
C ALA A 293 16.20 29.35 0.24
N GLY A 294 15.86 28.46 -0.70
CA GLY A 294 16.77 27.97 -1.74
C GLY A 294 15.96 27.56 -2.95
N ARG A 295 15.69 28.52 -3.85
CA ARG A 295 15.08 28.30 -5.16
C ARG A 295 16.12 27.68 -6.11
N SER A 296 15.74 26.64 -6.84
CA SER A 296 16.34 26.32 -8.14
C SER A 296 15.20 25.96 -9.09
N LEU A 297 14.99 26.84 -10.07
CA LEU A 297 14.14 26.65 -11.24
C LEU A 297 15.02 26.05 -12.34
N MET A 298 14.61 24.94 -12.93
CA MET A 298 15.16 24.45 -14.19
C MET A 298 14.06 24.37 -15.24
N ALA A 299 14.36 24.96 -16.39
CA ALA A 299 13.47 25.24 -17.49
C ALA A 299 13.13 23.97 -18.30
N CYS A 300 11.86 23.84 -18.68
CA CYS A 300 11.40 22.84 -19.63
C CYS A 300 11.70 23.30 -21.06
N THR A 301 12.52 22.55 -21.78
CA THR A 301 12.67 22.68 -23.23
C THR A 301 11.53 21.95 -23.93
N PHE A 302 10.86 22.65 -24.85
CA PHE A 302 9.74 22.14 -25.65
C PHE A 302 10.23 21.14 -26.71
N GLY A 303 9.77 19.89 -26.61
CA GLY A 303 9.85 18.91 -27.68
C GLY A 303 8.55 18.90 -28.49
N ARG A 304 8.59 19.46 -29.70
CA ARG A 304 7.48 19.50 -30.67
C ARG A 304 7.47 18.16 -31.43
N TRP A 305 6.43 17.33 -31.25
CA TRP A 305 6.21 16.14 -32.09
C TRP A 305 5.06 16.42 -33.06
N SER A 306 5.39 16.40 -34.35
CA SER A 306 4.48 16.57 -35.48
C SER A 306 3.74 15.27 -35.78
N SER A 307 2.41 15.30 -35.81
CA SER A 307 1.57 14.25 -36.37
C SER A 307 1.60 14.32 -37.90
N ASN A 308 2.18 13.31 -38.55
CA ASN A 308 2.07 13.15 -39.99
C ASN A 308 0.72 12.51 -40.33
N SER A 309 -0.20 13.34 -40.82
CA SER A 309 -1.37 12.96 -41.57
C SER A 309 -0.96 12.43 -42.94
N THR A 310 -1.39 11.23 -43.30
CA THR A 310 -1.50 10.83 -44.72
C THR A 310 -2.97 10.55 -45.00
N ASP A 311 -3.65 11.59 -45.46
CA ASP A 311 -4.80 11.45 -46.34
C ASP A 311 -4.28 10.97 -47.70
N SER A 312 -4.98 10.01 -48.30
CA SER A 312 -5.05 9.91 -49.76
C SER A 312 -6.48 9.55 -50.13
N SER A 313 -7.17 10.54 -50.68
CA SER A 313 -8.46 10.46 -51.30
C SER A 313 -8.34 10.06 -52.78
N SER A 314 -9.33 9.27 -53.21
CA SER A 314 -10.00 9.27 -54.53
C SER A 314 -9.20 9.08 -55.82
N SER A 315 -9.58 8.07 -56.60
CA SER A 315 -10.06 8.27 -58.00
C SER A 315 -10.68 7.00 -58.59
N LEU A 316 -11.87 7.21 -59.21
CA LEU A 316 -12.68 6.35 -60.09
C LEU A 316 -13.57 5.27 -59.43
#